data_AF-A0A350BXF7-F1
#
_entry.id   AF-A0A350BXF7-F1
#
_cell.length_a   1.000
_cell.length_b   1.000
_cell.length_c   1.000
_cell.angle_alpha   90.00
_cell.angle_beta   90.00
_cell.angle_gamma   90.00
#
_symmetry.space_group_name_H-M   'P 1'
#
loop_
_entity.id
_entity.type
_entity.pdbx_description
1 polymer ?
#
loop_
_entity_poly.entity_id
_entity_poly.type
_entity_poly.pdbx_seq_one_letter_code
_entity_poly.pdbx_strand_id
1 'polypeptide(L)'
;MEAQLRHQQYILFYSGIAVLVFGMWSVTKLVIHMAIHPVDWAAEVEQTLLVRTHPHLINVMANIFVISGFIISILVRLYLCRSAMKDAAGKKKMFIYLFVAAFLFLMNVNANIHFIKDLLEGTVDPSAYLLSEQTVTSTIIELTSNIALLLLVFSGVRVRLLRKKL
;
A
#
# COMPACT_ATOMS: atom_id res chain seq x y z
N MET A 1 4.83 21.62 -26.21
CA MET A 1 4.79 20.19 -25.81
C MET A 1 5.85 19.83 -24.77
N GLU A 2 7.08 20.34 -24.86
CA GLU A 2 8.14 20.04 -23.90
C GLU A 2 7.83 20.46 -22.45
N ALA A 3 7.20 21.61 -22.24
CA ALA A 3 6.80 22.06 -20.90
C ALA A 3 5.80 21.10 -20.23
N GLN A 4 4.85 20.57 -21.00
CA GLN A 4 3.88 19.57 -20.52
C GLN A 4 4.57 18.23 -20.19
N LEU A 5 5.54 17.81 -21.00
CA LEU A 5 6.33 16.61 -20.74
C LEU A 5 7.12 16.76 -19.42
N ARG A 6 7.81 17.88 -19.22
CA ARG A 6 8.56 18.16 -17.97
C ARG A 6 7.64 18.15 -16.75
N HIS A 7 6.48 18.80 -16.84
CA HIS A 7 5.51 18.81 -15.75
C HIS A 7 5.04 17.40 -15.36
N GLN A 8 4.71 16.55 -16.34
CA GLN A 8 4.30 15.16 -16.07
C GLN A 8 5.45 14.30 -15.52
N GLN A 9 6.70 14.56 -15.90
CA GLN A 9 7.87 13.89 -15.32
C GLN A 9 8.06 14.25 -13.84
N TYR A 10 7.86 15.51 -13.45
CA TYR A 10 7.89 15.90 -12.04
C TYR A 10 6.79 15.22 -11.24
N ILE A 11 5.54 15.20 -11.76
CA ILE A 11 4.43 14.49 -11.10
C ILE A 11 4.76 13.00 -10.92
N LEU A 12 5.30 12.35 -11.95
CA LEU A 12 5.69 10.94 -11.89
C LEU A 12 6.78 10.69 -10.85
N PHE A 13 7.76 11.60 -10.75
CA PHE A 13 8.83 11.51 -9.76
C PHE A 13 8.30 11.63 -8.33
N TYR A 14 7.52 12.68 -8.03
CA TYR A 14 6.98 12.93 -6.70
C TYR A 14 5.94 11.88 -6.29
N SER A 15 5.10 11.42 -7.21
CA SER A 15 4.15 10.33 -6.95
C SER A 15 4.88 9.02 -6.61
N GLY A 16 5.98 8.70 -7.28
CA GLY A 16 6.85 7.57 -6.92
C GLY A 16 7.36 7.62 -5.48
N ILE A 17 7.81 8.80 -5.04
CA ILE A 17 8.25 9.02 -3.66
C ILE A 17 7.07 8.92 -2.68
N ALA A 18 5.94 9.54 -3.01
CA ALA A 18 4.74 9.52 -2.18
C ALA A 18 4.25 8.09 -1.91
N VAL A 19 4.24 7.22 -2.93
CA VAL A 19 3.88 5.80 -2.78
C VAL A 19 4.78 5.10 -1.75
N LEU A 20 6.07 5.41 -1.73
CA LEU A 20 6.99 4.86 -0.75
C LEU A 20 6.71 5.41 0.65
N VAL A 21 6.63 6.74 0.80
CA VAL A 21 6.45 7.41 2.09
C VAL A 21 5.12 7.02 2.75
N PHE A 22 4.00 7.16 2.03
CA PHE A 22 2.69 6.78 2.58
C PHE A 22 2.54 5.27 2.74
N GLY A 23 3.22 4.48 1.90
CA GLY A 23 3.27 3.04 2.08
C GLY A 23 4.04 2.58 3.31
N MET A 24 5.10 3.29 3.71
CA MET A 24 5.81 3.03 4.96
C MET A 24 4.92 3.30 6.19
N TRP A 25 3.93 4.19 6.09
CA TRP A 25 2.98 4.41 7.18
C TRP A 25 2.14 3.16 7.48
N SER A 26 1.59 2.50 6.46
CA SER A 26 0.85 1.24 6.63
C SER A 26 1.68 0.16 7.34
N VAL A 27 2.96 0.12 7.00
CA VAL A 27 3.99 -0.71 7.62
C VAL A 27 4.17 -0.37 9.10
N THR A 28 4.34 0.90 9.44
CA THR A 28 4.50 1.36 10.82
C THR A 28 3.27 1.05 11.67
N LYS A 29 2.05 1.23 11.14
CA LYS A 29 0.82 0.89 11.84
C LYS A 29 0.78 -0.57 12.25
N LEU A 30 1.10 -1.48 11.32
CA LEU A 30 1.12 -2.91 11.60
C LEU A 30 2.14 -3.26 12.70
N VAL A 31 3.33 -2.64 12.66
CA VAL A 31 4.36 -2.86 13.69
C VAL A 31 3.88 -2.38 15.06
N ILE A 32 3.25 -1.20 15.12
CA ILE A 32 2.65 -0.66 16.35
C ILE A 32 1.56 -1.60 16.86
N HIS A 33 0.70 -2.09 15.97
CA HIS A 33 -0.38 -3.01 16.33
C HIS A 33 0.15 -4.30 16.93
N MET A 34 1.12 -4.94 16.28
CA MET A 34 1.76 -6.15 16.78
C MET A 34 2.49 -5.94 18.11
N ALA A 35 3.01 -4.74 18.36
CA ALA A 35 3.68 -4.40 19.61
C ALA A 35 2.69 -4.18 20.77
N ILE A 36 1.51 -3.62 20.50
CA ILE A 36 0.48 -3.32 21.51
C ILE A 36 -0.41 -4.54 21.77
N HIS A 37 -0.80 -5.25 20.71
CA HIS A 37 -1.67 -6.42 20.73
C HIS A 37 -0.90 -7.60 20.12
N PRO A 38 -0.06 -8.30 20.91
CA PRO A 38 0.61 -9.50 20.42
C PRO A 38 -0.45 -10.53 20.04
N VAL A 39 -0.54 -10.83 18.74
CA VAL A 39 -1.57 -11.70 18.18
C VAL A 39 -1.25 -13.15 18.55
N ASP A 40 -2.19 -13.82 19.24
CA ASP A 40 -2.17 -15.25 19.43
C ASP A 40 -2.93 -15.94 18.29
N TRP A 41 -2.22 -16.16 17.18
CA TRP A 41 -2.79 -16.76 15.96
C TRP A 41 -3.37 -18.16 16.20
N ALA A 42 -2.87 -18.89 17.21
CA ALA A 42 -3.40 -20.20 17.59
C ALA A 42 -4.81 -20.09 18.19
N ALA A 43 -5.10 -19.03 18.95
CA ALA A 43 -6.44 -18.76 19.46
C ALA A 43 -7.40 -18.29 18.34
N GLU A 44 -6.90 -17.53 17.36
CA GLU A 44 -7.73 -17.05 16.23
C GLU A 44 -8.06 -18.15 15.20
N VAL A 45 -7.25 -19.19 15.10
CA VAL A 45 -7.39 -20.27 14.10
C VAL A 45 -7.90 -21.59 14.73
N GLU A 46 -8.59 -21.50 15.89
CA GLU A 46 -9.04 -22.62 16.75
C GLU A 46 -9.78 -23.78 16.04
N GLN A 47 -10.20 -23.58 14.79
CA GLN A 47 -10.96 -24.51 13.97
C GLN A 47 -10.15 -25.63 13.29
N THR A 48 -8.81 -25.65 13.36
CA THR A 48 -8.02 -26.72 12.69
C THR A 48 -7.38 -27.71 13.67
N LEU A 49 -7.50 -29.01 13.38
CA LEU A 49 -6.93 -30.13 14.17
C LEU A 49 -5.43 -29.97 14.47
N LEU A 50 -4.68 -29.32 13.56
CA LEU A 50 -3.25 -29.01 13.71
C LEU A 50 -2.94 -28.06 14.89
N VAL A 51 -3.85 -27.13 15.19
CA VAL A 51 -3.68 -26.09 16.23
C VAL A 51 -3.66 -26.68 17.62
N ARG A 52 -4.45 -27.72 17.87
CA ARG A 52 -4.48 -28.40 19.17
C ARG A 52 -3.21 -29.17 19.46
N THR A 53 -2.54 -29.70 18.43
CA THR A 53 -1.30 -30.47 18.56
C THR A 53 -0.04 -29.60 18.65
N HIS A 54 0.03 -28.49 17.93
CA HIS A 54 1.25 -27.66 17.86
C HIS A 54 0.95 -26.15 17.79
N PRO A 55 0.38 -25.55 18.85
CA PRO A 55 -0.01 -24.14 18.85
C PRO A 55 1.19 -23.19 18.64
N HIS A 56 2.34 -23.51 19.24
CA HIS A 56 3.56 -22.71 19.08
C HIS A 56 4.09 -22.69 17.64
N LEU A 57 3.99 -23.82 16.91
CA LEU A 57 4.46 -23.89 15.52
C LEU A 57 3.63 -22.99 14.61
N ILE A 58 2.31 -22.96 14.83
CA ILE A 58 1.38 -22.13 14.05
C ILE A 58 1.63 -20.66 14.30
N ASN A 59 1.83 -20.24 15.56
CA ASN A 59 2.19 -18.86 15.89
C ASN A 59 3.51 -18.44 15.22
N VAL A 60 4.51 -19.32 15.21
CA VAL A 60 5.79 -19.05 14.53
C VAL A 60 5.60 -18.93 13.01
N MET A 61 4.86 -19.86 12.38
CA MET A 61 4.61 -19.82 10.93
C MET A 61 3.79 -18.59 10.50
N ALA A 62 2.76 -18.23 11.27
CA ALA A 62 1.95 -17.04 11.03
C ALA A 62 2.80 -15.77 11.12
N ASN A 63 3.63 -15.64 12.15
CA ASN A 63 4.55 -14.50 12.30
C ASN A 63 5.55 -14.42 11.13
N ILE A 64 6.13 -15.55 10.71
CA ILE A 64 7.02 -15.60 9.54
C ILE A 64 6.28 -15.15 8.27
N PHE A 65 5.05 -15.62 8.07
CA PHE A 65 4.24 -15.24 6.92
C PHE A 65 3.98 -13.72 6.90
N VAL A 66 3.59 -13.13 8.03
CA VAL A 66 3.35 -11.68 8.11
C VAL A 66 4.62 -10.87 7.88
N ILE A 67 5.74 -11.25 8.50
CA ILE A 67 7.03 -10.58 8.28
C ILE A 67 7.47 -10.70 6.81
N SER A 68 7.28 -11.85 6.18
CA SER A 68 7.60 -12.03 4.76
C SER A 68 6.73 -11.15 3.85
N GLY A 69 5.42 -11.08 4.13
CA GLY A 69 4.49 -10.21 3.41
C GLY A 69 4.88 -8.74 3.53
N PHE A 70 5.31 -8.32 4.73
CA PHE A 70 5.83 -6.98 4.99
C PHE A 70 7.06 -6.62 4.14
N ILE A 71 8.06 -7.51 4.11
CA ILE A 71 9.28 -7.33 3.32
C ILE A 71 8.91 -7.20 1.83
N ILE A 72 8.05 -8.08 1.33
CA ILE A 72 7.55 -8.04 -0.06
C ILE A 72 6.85 -6.70 -0.34
N SER A 73 6.00 -6.24 0.58
CA SER A 73 5.26 -4.98 0.50
C SER A 73 6.20 -3.76 0.35
N ILE A 74 7.29 -3.73 1.11
CA ILE A 74 8.32 -2.68 1.03
C ILE A 74 9.09 -2.79 -0.29
N LEU A 75 9.51 -4.00 -0.68
CA LEU A 75 10.26 -4.22 -1.92
C LEU A 75 9.48 -3.80 -3.15
N VAL A 76 8.17 -4.11 -3.20
CA VAL A 76 7.27 -3.68 -4.27
C VAL A 76 7.21 -2.16 -4.35
N ARG A 77 7.05 -1.45 -3.23
CA ARG A 77 7.00 0.03 -3.23
C ARG A 77 8.33 0.67 -3.60
N LEU A 78 9.44 0.11 -3.12
CA LEU A 78 10.79 0.53 -3.53
C LEU A 78 11.00 0.33 -5.03
N TYR A 79 10.53 -0.79 -5.58
CA TYR A 79 10.55 -1.04 -7.02
C TYR A 79 9.71 -0.02 -7.80
N LEU A 80 8.50 0.29 -7.34
CA LEU A 80 7.64 1.32 -7.96
C LEU A 80 8.30 2.69 -7.94
N CYS A 81 8.81 3.13 -6.79
CA CYS A 81 9.49 4.41 -6.62
C CYS A 81 10.71 4.52 -7.55
N ARG A 82 11.63 3.55 -7.49
CA ARG A 82 12.83 3.53 -8.35
C ARG A 82 12.49 3.50 -9.83
N SER A 83 11.43 2.78 -10.22
CA SER A 83 11.00 2.68 -11.62
C SER A 83 10.37 3.98 -12.10
N ALA A 84 9.52 4.61 -11.30
CA ALA A 84 8.92 5.91 -11.60
C ALA A 84 9.99 7.00 -11.76
N MET A 85 10.97 7.06 -10.85
CA MET A 85 12.10 8.01 -10.95
C MET A 85 12.93 7.81 -12.22
N LYS A 86 13.21 6.54 -12.60
CA LYS A 86 13.95 6.22 -13.82
C LYS A 86 13.17 6.57 -15.10
N ASP A 87 11.85 6.36 -15.11
CA ASP A 87 11.01 6.71 -16.26
C ASP A 87 10.83 8.23 -16.37
N ALA A 88 10.66 8.94 -15.25
CA ALA A 88 10.66 10.40 -15.18
C ALA A 88 11.95 10.99 -15.78
N ALA A 89 13.11 10.44 -15.42
CA ALA A 89 14.41 10.84 -15.97
C ALA A 89 14.68 10.40 -17.42
N GLY A 90 13.77 9.62 -18.03
CA GLY A 90 13.91 9.17 -19.43
C GLY A 90 14.90 8.03 -19.65
N LYS A 91 15.40 7.41 -18.58
CA LYS A 91 16.49 6.42 -18.66
C LYS A 91 16.02 5.01 -19.04
N LYS A 92 14.86 4.54 -18.55
CA LYS A 92 14.30 3.21 -18.88
C LYS A 92 12.77 3.22 -18.91
N LYS A 93 12.19 2.80 -20.04
CA LYS A 93 10.74 2.63 -20.22
C LYS A 93 10.30 1.29 -19.64
N MET A 94 10.09 1.20 -18.33
CA MET A 94 9.63 -0.05 -17.69
C MET A 94 8.10 -0.08 -17.66
N PHE A 95 7.43 -0.79 -18.57
CA PHE A 95 5.96 -0.82 -18.56
C PHE A 95 5.39 -1.55 -17.34
N ILE A 96 6.10 -2.59 -16.88
CA ILE A 96 5.67 -3.50 -15.82
C ILE A 96 5.34 -2.76 -14.51
N TYR A 97 6.07 -1.71 -14.13
CA TYR A 97 5.78 -1.00 -12.87
C TYR A 97 4.41 -0.30 -12.87
N LEU A 98 3.87 0.09 -14.04
CA LEU A 98 2.52 0.65 -14.10
C LEU A 98 1.46 -0.42 -13.81
N PHE A 99 1.66 -1.63 -14.32
CA PHE A 99 0.78 -2.75 -14.02
C PHE A 99 0.82 -3.11 -12.54
N VAL A 100 2.02 -3.19 -11.96
CA VAL A 100 2.21 -3.42 -10.52
C VAL A 100 1.56 -2.31 -9.70
N ALA A 101 1.69 -1.04 -10.10
CA ALA A 101 1.06 0.08 -9.40
C ALA A 101 -0.47 0.04 -9.47
N ALA A 102 -1.04 -0.28 -10.65
CA ALA A 102 -2.48 -0.43 -10.82
C ALA A 102 -3.03 -1.62 -10.01
N PHE A 103 -2.33 -2.75 -10.02
CA PHE A 103 -2.68 -3.90 -9.20
C PHE A 103 -2.64 -3.57 -7.70
N LEU A 104 -1.57 -2.91 -7.24
CA LEU A 104 -1.44 -2.48 -5.85
C LEU A 104 -2.54 -1.50 -5.43
N PHE A 105 -2.93 -0.58 -6.32
CA PHE A 105 -4.06 0.31 -6.11
C PHE A 105 -5.37 -0.46 -5.90
N LEU A 106 -5.67 -1.43 -6.77
CA LEU A 106 -6.89 -2.25 -6.64
C LEU A 106 -6.89 -3.05 -5.34
N MET A 107 -5.74 -3.63 -4.95
CA MET A 107 -5.61 -4.34 -3.68
C MET A 107 -5.86 -3.43 -2.47
N ASN A 108 -5.28 -2.22 -2.47
CA ASN A 108 -5.50 -1.26 -1.37
C ASN A 108 -6.96 -0.79 -1.31
N VAL A 109 -7.59 -0.52 -2.46
CA VAL A 109 -9.00 -0.11 -2.49
C VAL A 109 -9.90 -1.25 -1.99
N ASN A 110 -9.64 -2.49 -2.41
CA ASN A 110 -10.40 -3.65 -1.95
C ASN A 110 -10.22 -3.89 -0.44
N ALA A 111 -9.01 -3.74 0.09
CA ALA A 111 -8.76 -3.85 1.53
C ALA A 111 -9.54 -2.80 2.34
N ASN A 112 -9.74 -1.61 1.79
CA ASN A 112 -10.38 -0.49 2.47
C ASN A 112 -11.88 -0.34 2.17
N ILE A 113 -12.46 -1.17 1.29
CA ILE A 113 -13.83 -1.00 0.82
C ILE A 113 -14.87 -1.18 1.95
N HIS A 114 -14.62 -2.14 2.84
CA HIS A 114 -15.48 -2.40 4.00
C HIS A 114 -15.47 -1.21 4.96
N PHE A 115 -14.29 -0.68 5.27
CA PHE A 115 -14.15 0.50 6.11
C PHE A 115 -14.85 1.74 5.51
N ILE A 116 -14.70 1.98 4.20
CA ILE A 116 -15.36 3.10 3.52
C ILE A 116 -16.89 2.94 3.57
N LYS A 117 -17.39 1.71 3.41
CA LYS A 117 -18.82 1.41 3.50
C LYS A 117 -19.36 1.67 4.91
N ASP A 118 -18.68 1.17 5.93
CA ASP A 118 -19.08 1.36 7.32
C ASP A 118 -19.07 2.85 7.71
N LEU A 119 -18.09 3.62 7.22
CA LEU A 119 -18.02 5.07 7.40
C LEU A 119 -19.21 5.82 6.75
N LEU A 120 -19.62 5.40 5.55
CA LEU A 120 -20.74 6.01 4.81
C LEU A 120 -22.11 5.64 5.41
N GLU A 121 -22.23 4.43 5.97
CA GLU A 121 -23.46 3.94 6.60
C GLU A 121 -23.64 4.47 8.04
N GLY A 122 -22.64 5.19 8.58
CA GLY A 122 -22.72 5.81 9.90
C GLY A 122 -22.76 4.82 11.06
N THR A 123 -22.37 3.57 10.81
CA THR A 123 -22.36 2.46 11.78
C THR A 123 -21.08 2.42 12.62
N VAL A 124 -20.14 3.34 12.38
CA VAL A 124 -18.85 3.36 13.07
C VAL A 124 -19.02 3.90 14.49
N ASP A 125 -18.85 3.02 15.47
CA ASP A 125 -18.94 3.34 16.90
C ASP A 125 -17.84 4.34 17.32
N PRO A 126 -18.18 5.56 17.80
CA PRO A 126 -17.21 6.57 18.21
C PRO A 126 -16.30 6.13 19.37
N SER A 127 -16.73 5.15 20.18
CA SER A 127 -15.95 4.65 21.31
C SER A 127 -14.74 3.81 20.89
N ALA A 128 -14.75 3.25 19.68
CA ALA A 128 -13.63 2.52 19.09
C ALA A 128 -12.50 3.45 18.58
N TYR A 129 -12.74 4.76 18.44
CA TYR A 129 -11.78 5.71 17.84
C TYR A 129 -10.57 6.07 18.72
N LEU A 130 -10.68 5.91 20.05
CA LEU A 130 -9.61 6.31 20.99
C LEU A 130 -8.49 5.28 21.10
N LEU A 131 -8.72 4.04 20.68
CA LEU A 131 -7.76 2.93 20.76
C LEU A 131 -7.55 2.18 19.43
N SER A 132 -8.36 2.41 18.39
CA SER A 132 -8.26 1.67 17.14
C SER A 132 -7.26 2.24 16.13
N GLU A 133 -6.71 1.34 15.33
CA GLU A 133 -5.87 1.58 14.16
C GLU A 133 -6.54 2.43 13.04
N GLN A 134 -7.81 2.79 13.23
CA GLN A 134 -8.71 3.44 12.28
C GLN A 134 -9.01 4.89 12.67
N THR A 135 -7.99 5.65 13.09
CA THR A 135 -8.14 7.09 13.28
C THR A 135 -8.37 7.81 11.95
N VAL A 136 -9.03 8.97 11.98
CA VAL A 136 -9.25 9.83 10.80
C VAL A 136 -7.93 10.09 10.04
N THR A 137 -6.82 10.27 10.76
CA THR A 137 -5.48 10.44 10.20
C THR A 137 -5.02 9.21 9.42
N SER A 138 -5.28 8.01 9.92
CA SER A 138 -5.00 6.73 9.27
C SER A 138 -5.69 6.66 7.91
N THR A 139 -6.98 7.00 7.88
CA THR A 139 -7.81 7.04 6.66
C THR A 139 -7.31 8.05 5.65
N ILE A 140 -6.95 9.26 6.09
CA ILE A 140 -6.41 10.30 5.21
C ILE A 140 -5.11 9.83 4.56
N ILE A 141 -4.22 9.19 5.33
CA ILE A 141 -2.94 8.70 4.79
C ILE A 141 -3.17 7.59 3.76
N GLU A 142 -4.11 6.68 4.01
CA GLU A 142 -4.44 5.61 3.05
C GLU A 142 -5.07 6.13 1.77
N LEU A 143 -6.01 7.07 1.87
CA LEU A 143 -6.57 7.76 0.71
C LEU A 143 -5.48 8.48 -0.08
N THR A 144 -4.55 9.15 0.61
CA THR A 144 -3.42 9.84 -0.02
C THR A 144 -2.48 8.86 -0.73
N SER A 145 -2.23 7.69 -0.15
CA SER A 145 -1.46 6.61 -0.78
C SER A 145 -2.13 6.11 -2.07
N ASN A 146 -3.46 5.95 -2.05
CA ASN A 146 -4.24 5.55 -3.23
C ASN A 146 -4.23 6.62 -4.32
N ILE A 147 -4.36 7.90 -3.95
CA ILE A 147 -4.22 9.03 -4.87
C ILE A 147 -2.81 9.07 -5.48
N ALA A 148 -1.76 8.81 -4.68
CA ALA A 148 -0.39 8.77 -5.17
C ALA A 148 -0.17 7.65 -6.20
N LEU A 149 -0.71 6.44 -5.94
CA LEU A 149 -0.67 5.32 -6.89
C LEU A 149 -1.40 5.66 -8.20
N LEU A 150 -2.57 6.27 -8.10
CA LEU A 150 -3.37 6.69 -9.24
C LEU A 150 -2.66 7.77 -10.07
N LEU A 151 -2.07 8.77 -9.42
CA LEU A 151 -1.25 9.81 -10.07
C LEU A 151 -0.01 9.20 -10.76
N LEU A 152 0.65 8.23 -10.13
CA LEU A 152 1.79 7.52 -10.70
C LEU A 152 1.38 6.79 -11.99
N VAL A 153 0.24 6.09 -11.99
CA VAL A 153 -0.30 5.41 -13.17
C VAL A 153 -0.61 6.42 -14.28
N PHE A 154 -1.39 7.46 -13.99
CA PHE A 154 -1.81 8.44 -14.99
C PHE A 154 -0.64 9.25 -15.57
N SER A 155 0.25 9.75 -14.72
CA SER A 155 1.43 10.50 -15.16
C SER A 155 2.38 9.62 -15.97
N GLY A 156 2.58 8.36 -15.57
CA GLY A 156 3.39 7.39 -16.30
C GLY A 156 2.86 7.11 -17.71
N VAL A 157 1.54 6.94 -17.87
CA VAL A 157 0.90 6.80 -19.18
C VAL A 157 1.06 8.08 -20.01
N ARG A 158 0.78 9.26 -19.41
CA ARG A 158 0.87 10.55 -20.10
C ARG A 158 2.29 10.87 -20.58
N VAL A 159 3.32 10.64 -19.75
CA VAL A 159 4.73 10.83 -20.14
C VAL A 159 5.07 10.00 -21.39
N ARG A 160 4.59 8.77 -21.48
CA ARG A 160 4.83 7.89 -22.63
C ARG A 160 4.09 8.33 -23.87
N LEU A 161 2.82 8.73 -23.74
CA LEU A 161 2.05 9.26 -24.86
C LEU A 161 2.69 10.54 -25.41
N LEU A 162 3.14 11.45 -24.54
CA LEU A 162 3.81 12.68 -24.95
C LEU A 162 5.17 12.41 -25.61
N ARG A 163 5.96 11.46 -25.10
CA ARG A 163 7.23 11.04 -25.72
C ARG A 163 7.08 10.33 -27.07
N LYS A 164 5.90 9.77 -27.39
CA LYS A 164 5.63 9.18 -28.71
C LYS A 164 5.20 10.23 -29.75
N LYS A 165 4.75 11.39 -29.30
CA LYS A 165 4.27 12.50 -30.15
C LYS A 165 5.37 13.53 -30.47
N LEU A 166 6.48 13.50 -29.73
CA LEU A 166 7.72 14.22 -30.01
C LEU A 166 8.64 13.30 -30.80
#